data_AF-A0A9D3WM15-F1
#
_entry.id   AF-A0A9D3WM15-F1
#
_cell.length_a   1.000
_cell.length_b   1.000
_cell.length_c   1.000
_cell.angle_alpha   90.00
_cell.angle_beta   90.00
_cell.angle_gamma   90.00
#
_symmetry.space_group_name_H-M   'P 1'
#
loop_
_entity.id
_entity.type
_entity.pdbx_description
1 polymer ?
#
loop_
_entity_poly.entity_id
_entity_poly.type
_entity_poly.pdbx_seq_one_letter_code
_entity_poly.pdbx_strand_id
1 'polypeptide(L)'
;MRLCGDQNPISNIFNESHCGHRFCSVCIRRHIVTKLKDENTIAVGCPEPNCDTSITPQQCESILPGEVIYRWDDALLYSVILPVLVFECPYEDCKAKLVDDDMGGMDLNFAGKD
;
A
#
# COMPACT_ATOMS: atom_id res chain seq x y z
N MET A 1 6.72 -9.30 -26.99
CA MET A 1 8.09 -8.89 -26.59
C MET A 1 8.22 -7.39 -26.82
N ARG A 2 8.01 -6.57 -25.80
CA ARG A 2 8.28 -5.13 -25.90
C ARG A 2 9.74 -4.88 -25.53
N LEU A 3 10.59 -5.00 -26.54
CA LEU A 3 11.93 -4.41 -26.52
C LEU A 3 11.74 -2.89 -26.45
N CYS A 4 12.44 -2.20 -25.54
CA CYS A 4 12.46 -0.74 -25.57
C CYS A 4 12.92 -0.32 -26.99
N GLY A 5 12.30 0.72 -27.58
CA GLY A 5 12.60 1.18 -28.95
C GLY A 5 14.03 1.70 -29.16
N ASP A 6 14.87 1.67 -28.11
CA ASP A 6 16.28 2.04 -28.12
C ASP A 6 17.13 0.78 -28.00
N GLN A 7 18.01 0.62 -28.99
CA GLN A 7 18.99 -0.44 -29.08
C GLN A 7 19.93 -0.39 -27.86
N ASN A 8 19.65 -1.14 -26.80
CA ASN A 8 20.63 -1.48 -25.79
C ASN A 8 20.63 -2.99 -25.56
N PRO A 9 21.73 -3.69 -25.87
CA PRO A 9 21.77 -5.14 -25.86
C PRO A 9 21.92 -5.66 -24.42
N ILE A 10 21.26 -6.79 -24.11
CA ILE A 10 21.64 -7.68 -22.99
C ILE A 10 21.36 -7.12 -21.57
N SER A 11 20.38 -6.23 -21.38
CA SER A 11 19.93 -5.90 -20.01
C SER A 11 18.99 -6.99 -19.48
N ASN A 12 19.28 -7.52 -18.30
CA ASN A 12 18.52 -8.56 -17.56
C ASN A 12 17.01 -8.46 -17.81
N ILE A 13 16.39 -9.53 -18.31
CA ILE A 13 14.96 -9.58 -18.63
C ILE A 13 14.21 -9.83 -17.33
N PHE A 14 13.27 -8.95 -17.01
CA PHE A 14 12.28 -9.18 -15.99
C PHE A 14 11.16 -10.04 -16.56
N ASN A 15 10.88 -11.16 -15.91
CA ASN A 15 9.85 -12.11 -16.31
C ASN A 15 8.80 -12.21 -15.21
N GLU A 16 7.62 -11.70 -15.49
CA GLU A 16 6.48 -11.92 -14.59
C GLU A 16 6.03 -13.36 -14.69
N SER A 17 6.12 -14.10 -13.58
CA SER A 17 5.76 -15.51 -13.51
C SER A 17 4.26 -15.76 -13.71
N HIS A 18 3.41 -14.83 -13.29
CA HIS A 18 1.96 -15.02 -13.32
C HIS A 18 1.34 -14.78 -14.70
N CYS A 19 1.80 -13.77 -15.44
CA CYS A 19 1.27 -13.46 -16.78
C CYS A 19 2.21 -13.83 -17.93
N GLY A 20 3.47 -14.18 -17.66
CA GLY A 20 4.46 -14.52 -18.68
C GLY A 20 4.95 -13.32 -19.51
N HIS A 21 4.52 -12.10 -19.18
CA HIS A 21 4.99 -10.91 -19.86
C HIS A 21 6.43 -10.58 -19.46
N ARG A 22 7.19 -10.15 -20.47
CA ARG A 22 8.63 -9.93 -20.36
C ARG A 22 8.97 -8.49 -20.71
N PHE A 23 9.72 -7.86 -19.83
CA PHE A 23 10.17 -6.48 -19.97
C PHE A 23 11.68 -6.45 -19.73
N CYS A 24 12.41 -5.53 -20.35
CA CYS A 24 13.79 -5.33 -19.91
C CYS A 24 13.78 -4.66 -18.52
N SER A 25 14.81 -4.94 -17.72
CA SER A 25 15.00 -4.36 -16.39
C SER A 25 14.89 -2.84 -16.35
N VAL A 26 15.35 -2.14 -17.39
CA VAL A 26 15.25 -0.67 -17.49
C VAL A 26 13.80 -0.21 -17.63
N CYS A 27 13.07 -0.79 -18.58
CA CYS A 27 11.69 -0.42 -18.86
C CYS A 27 10.79 -0.72 -17.62
N ILE A 28 10.95 -1.88 -16.97
CA ILE A 28 10.16 -2.21 -15.78
C ILE A 28 10.54 -1.36 -14.55
N ARG A 29 11.84 -1.10 -14.32
CA ARG A 29 12.29 -0.22 -13.23
C ARG A 29 11.66 1.16 -13.37
N ARG A 30 11.67 1.72 -14.58
CA ARG A 30 11.08 3.04 -14.84
C ARG A 30 9.58 3.03 -14.60
N HIS A 31 8.87 2.01 -15.06
CA HIS A 31 7.44 1.83 -14.76
C HIS A 31 7.16 1.82 -13.26
N ILE A 32 7.89 1.01 -12.49
CA ILE A 32 7.71 0.93 -11.03
C ILE A 32 7.99 2.28 -10.38
N VAL A 33 9.09 2.94 -10.74
CA VAL A 33 9.42 4.27 -10.20
C VAL A 33 8.33 5.29 -10.50
N THR A 34 7.78 5.29 -11.72
CA THR A 34 6.70 6.20 -12.10
C THR A 34 5.43 5.92 -11.30
N LYS A 35 5.06 4.66 -11.11
CA LYS A 35 3.92 4.30 -10.26
C LYS A 35 4.10 4.76 -8.81
N LEU A 36 5.27 4.48 -8.22
CA LEU A 36 5.54 4.80 -6.83
C LEU A 36 5.72 6.30 -6.57
N LYS A 37 6.43 7.02 -7.46
CA LYS A 37 6.81 8.43 -7.23
C LYS A 37 5.90 9.44 -7.93
N ASP A 38 5.63 9.23 -9.22
CA ASP A 38 4.89 10.21 -10.02
C ASP A 38 3.37 10.05 -9.81
N GLU A 39 2.89 8.81 -9.75
CA GLU A 39 1.47 8.50 -9.53
C GLU A 39 1.12 8.28 -8.05
N ASN A 40 2.13 8.24 -7.16
CA ASN A 40 1.98 8.04 -5.71
C ASN A 40 1.09 6.84 -5.35
N THR A 41 1.23 5.72 -6.10
CA THR A 41 0.49 4.49 -5.86
C THR A 41 1.44 3.34 -5.56
N ILE A 42 1.07 2.53 -4.56
CA ILE A 42 1.77 1.29 -4.19
C ILE A 42 1.23 0.06 -4.94
N ALA A 43 0.11 0.21 -5.65
CA ALA A 43 -0.48 -0.83 -6.48
C ALA A 43 0.14 -0.78 -7.88
N VAL A 44 1.21 -1.54 -8.08
CA VAL A 44 1.93 -1.59 -9.37
C VAL A 44 1.41 -2.77 -10.19
N GLY A 45 0.70 -2.48 -11.28
CA GLY A 45 0.24 -3.47 -12.25
C GLY A 45 1.28 -3.78 -13.33
N CYS A 46 1.06 -4.88 -14.05
CA CYS A 46 1.78 -5.24 -15.26
C CYS A 46 1.71 -4.08 -16.28
N PRO A 47 2.84 -3.69 -16.91
CA PRO A 47 2.83 -2.66 -17.95
C PRO A 47 2.05 -3.05 -19.22
N GLU A 48 1.73 -4.33 -19.43
CA GLU A 48 0.96 -4.74 -20.61
C GLU A 48 -0.51 -4.33 -20.49
N PRO A 49 -1.08 -3.72 -21.54
CA PRO A 49 -2.49 -3.34 -21.55
C PRO A 49 -3.37 -4.59 -21.48
N ASN A 50 -4.47 -4.50 -20.72
CA ASN A 50 -5.39 -5.61 -20.45
C ASN A 50 -4.75 -6.77 -19.65
N CYS A 51 -3.74 -6.49 -18.84
CA CYS A 51 -3.17 -7.46 -17.91
C CYS A 51 -3.37 -6.97 -16.47
N ASP A 52 -4.21 -7.66 -15.71
CA ASP A 52 -4.55 -7.33 -14.32
C ASP A 52 -3.57 -7.93 -13.29
N THR A 53 -2.46 -8.50 -13.77
CA THR A 53 -1.43 -9.06 -12.87
C THR A 53 -0.72 -7.94 -12.13
N SER A 54 -0.69 -8.04 -10.80
CA SER A 54 0.06 -7.12 -9.95
C SER A 54 1.50 -7.59 -9.78
N ILE A 55 2.41 -6.62 -9.67
CA ILE A 55 3.83 -6.83 -9.44
C ILE A 55 4.12 -6.56 -7.96
N THR A 56 4.77 -7.51 -7.32
CA THR A 56 5.16 -7.42 -5.91
C THR A 56 6.59 -6.91 -5.74
N PRO A 57 6.92 -6.31 -4.59
CA PRO A 57 8.29 -5.91 -4.26
C PRO A 57 9.26 -7.09 -4.38
N GLN A 58 8.91 -8.27 -3.86
CA GLN A 58 9.81 -9.44 -3.84
C GLN A 58 10.26 -9.88 -5.25
N GLN A 59 9.39 -9.75 -6.25
CA GLN A 59 9.76 -10.07 -7.64
C GLN A 59 10.86 -9.14 -8.18
N CYS A 60 10.98 -7.95 -7.61
CA CYS A 60 11.82 -6.86 -8.09
C CYS A 60 13.16 -6.73 -7.34
N GLU A 61 13.50 -7.61 -6.40
CA GLU A 61 14.75 -7.56 -5.62
C GLU A 61 16.02 -7.57 -6.48
N SER A 62 15.99 -8.26 -7.62
CA SER A 62 17.13 -8.33 -8.55
C SER A 62 17.29 -7.07 -9.41
N ILE A 63 16.28 -6.19 -9.45
CA ILE A 63 16.24 -5.02 -10.34
C ILE A 63 16.10 -3.68 -9.61
N LEU A 64 15.74 -3.66 -8.33
CA LEU A 64 15.60 -2.45 -7.52
C LEU A 64 16.54 -2.46 -6.32
N PRO A 65 16.95 -1.28 -5.81
CA PRO A 65 17.66 -1.19 -4.55
C PRO A 65 16.80 -1.72 -3.39
N GLY A 66 17.43 -2.42 -2.43
CA GLY A 66 16.72 -2.98 -1.28
C GLY A 66 15.94 -1.95 -0.44
N GLU A 67 16.41 -0.71 -0.36
CA GLU A 67 15.66 0.37 0.31
C GLU A 67 14.31 0.66 -0.36
N VAL A 68 14.26 0.65 -1.70
CA VAL A 68 13.02 0.87 -2.46
C VAL A 68 12.06 -0.30 -2.25
N ILE A 69 12.58 -1.52 -2.24
CA ILE A 69 11.83 -2.75 -1.96
C ILE A 69 11.22 -2.70 -0.56
N TYR A 70 12.04 -2.41 0.45
CA TYR A 70 11.61 -2.34 1.84
C TYR A 70 10.51 -1.30 2.04
N ARG A 71 10.70 -0.08 1.52
CA ARG A 71 9.69 0.99 1.67
C ARG A 71 8.40 0.69 0.93
N TRP A 72 8.47 0.02 -0.22
CA TRP A 72 7.29 -0.37 -0.97
C TRP A 72 6.53 -1.49 -0.26
N ASP A 73 7.23 -2.51 0.24
CA ASP A 73 6.66 -3.60 1.03
C ASP A 73 6.01 -3.11 2.33
N ASP A 74 6.71 -2.25 3.06
CA ASP A 74 6.20 -1.60 4.29
C ASP A 74 4.92 -0.81 4.01
N ALA A 75 4.88 -0.03 2.92
CA ALA A 75 3.70 0.71 2.54
C ALA A 75 2.52 -0.20 2.13
N LEU A 76 2.78 -1.34 1.48
CA LEU A 76 1.75 -2.34 1.19
C LEU A 76 1.20 -2.95 2.48
N LEU A 77 2.08 -3.32 3.41
CA LEU A 77 1.70 -3.88 4.70
C LEU A 77 0.82 -2.89 5.47
N TYR A 78 1.25 -1.64 5.62
CA TYR A 78 0.45 -0.62 6.31
C TYR A 78 -0.84 -0.28 5.56
N SER A 79 -0.86 -0.33 4.22
CA SER A 79 -2.10 -0.14 3.46
C SER A 79 -3.12 -1.25 3.71
N VAL A 80 -2.70 -2.46 4.08
CA VAL A 80 -3.60 -3.56 4.45
C VAL A 80 -3.96 -3.49 5.94
N ILE A 81 -3.01 -3.11 6.80
CA ILE A 81 -3.22 -3.00 8.24
C ILE A 81 -4.11 -1.81 8.60
N LEU A 82 -3.92 -0.64 7.99
CA LEU A 82 -4.73 0.55 8.27
C LEU A 82 -6.24 0.28 8.17
N PRO A 83 -6.77 -0.33 7.09
CA PRO A 83 -8.19 -0.66 7.05
C PRO A 83 -8.56 -1.70 8.10
N VAL A 84 -7.70 -2.67 8.43
CA VAL A 84 -7.96 -3.63 9.52
C VAL A 84 -8.03 -2.95 10.88
N LEU A 85 -7.06 -2.11 11.25
CA LEU A 85 -7.05 -1.37 12.53
C LEU A 85 -8.20 -0.38 12.65
N VAL A 86 -8.62 0.23 11.54
CA VAL A 86 -9.82 1.09 11.52
C VAL A 86 -11.11 0.26 11.65
N PHE A 87 -11.09 -1.00 11.21
CA PHE A 87 -12.22 -1.93 11.36
C PHE A 87 -12.23 -2.66 12.70
N GLU A 88 -11.12 -2.67 13.44
CA GLU A 88 -10.96 -3.46 14.66
C GLU A 88 -11.06 -2.62 15.94
N CYS A 89 -12.21 -2.70 16.60
CA CYS A 89 -12.27 -2.82 18.05
C CYS A 89 -12.87 -4.21 18.37
N PRO A 90 -12.04 -5.23 18.64
CA PRO A 90 -12.49 -6.63 18.77
C PRO A 90 -13.07 -7.01 20.15
N TYR A 91 -13.46 -6.04 21.00
CA TYR A 91 -14.05 -6.33 22.32
C TYR A 91 -15.58 -6.27 22.28
N GLU A 92 -16.25 -7.42 22.45
CA GLU A 92 -17.72 -7.52 22.56
C GLU A 92 -18.30 -6.81 23.81
N ASP A 93 -17.47 -6.45 24.80
CA ASP A 93 -17.88 -5.72 26.02
C ASP A 93 -17.03 -4.45 26.26
N CYS A 94 -16.63 -3.74 25.20
CA CYS A 94 -16.03 -2.42 25.35
C CYS A 94 -17.08 -1.41 25.85
N LYS A 95 -17.28 -1.34 27.18
CA LYS A 95 -18.08 -0.31 27.89
C LYS A 95 -17.26 0.88 28.34
N ALA A 96 -16.20 1.23 27.61
CA ALA A 96 -15.48 2.45 27.88
C ALA A 96 -16.37 3.65 27.51
N LYS A 97 -17.04 4.23 28.52
CA LYS A 97 -17.55 5.60 28.39
C LYS A 97 -16.32 6.49 28.31
N LEU A 98 -16.15 7.17 27.18
CA LEU A 98 -15.41 8.43 27.14
C LEU A 98 -16.15 9.40 28.06
N VAL A 99 -15.80 9.40 29.35
CA VAL A 99 -16.11 10.50 30.24
C VAL A 99 -15.00 11.50 29.99
N ASP A 100 -15.32 12.52 29.20
CA ASP A 100 -14.63 13.80 29.29
C ASP A 100 -14.83 14.26 30.73
N ASP A 101 -13.82 14.13 31.58
CA ASP A 101 -13.80 14.77 32.89
C ASP A 101 -13.52 16.26 32.65
N ASP A 102 -14.47 16.93 31.99
CA ASP A 102 -14.54 18.39 32.04
C ASP A 102 -15.14 18.73 33.41
N MET A 103 -14.23 19.00 34.33
CA MET A 103 -14.49 19.70 35.57
C MET A 103 -15.17 21.05 35.27
N GLY A 104 -16.49 21.06 35.15
CA GLY A 104 -17.25 22.26 34.82
C GLY A 104 -18.71 22.14 35.22
N GLY A 105 -19.03 22.50 36.46
CA GLY A 105 -20.34 22.32 37.06
C GLY A 105 -21.50 23.03 36.35
N MET A 106 -22.68 22.42 36.49
CA MET A 106 -23.92 23.19 36.60
C MET A 106 -24.92 22.41 37.45
N ASP A 107 -25.29 23.06 38.54
CA ASP A 107 -26.41 22.76 39.41
C ASP A 107 -27.71 22.58 38.62
N LEU A 108 -28.46 21.51 38.92
CA LEU A 108 -29.89 21.44 38.61
C LEU A 108 -30.62 20.91 39.84
N ASN A 109 -31.12 21.86 40.63
CA ASN A 109 -32.13 21.63 41.66
C ASN A 109 -33.33 20.91 41.07
N PHE A 110 -33.58 19.67 41.51
CA PHE A 110 -34.93 19.10 41.48
C PHE A 110 -35.46 19.07 42.91
N ALA A 111 -36.28 20.07 43.22
CA ALA A 111 -37.21 20.01 44.33
C ALA A 111 -38.29 18.96 44.00
N GLY A 112 -38.27 17.85 44.74
CA GLY A 112 -39.38 16.91 44.88
C GLY A 112 -39.58 16.68 46.36
N LYS A 113 -40.43 17.52 46.96
CA LYS A 113 -40.87 17.43 48.36
C LYS A 113 -42.07 16.47 48.42
N ASP A 114 -42.20 15.83 49.57
CA ASP A 114 -43.27 14.93 50.01
C ASP A 114 -44.69 15.47 49.76
#